data_AF-A0A4U6RXW1-F1
#
_entry.id   AF-A0A4U6RXW1-F1
#
_cell.length_a   1.000
_cell.length_b   1.000
_cell.length_c   1.000
_cell.angle_alpha   90.00
_cell.angle_beta   90.00
_cell.angle_gamma   90.00
#
_symmetry.space_group_name_H-M   'P 1'
#
loop_
_entity.id
_entity.type
_entity.pdbx_description
1 polymer ?
#
loop_
_entity_poly.entity_id
_entity_poly.type
_entity_poly.pdbx_seq_one_letter_code
_entity_poly.pdbx_strand_id
1 'polypeptide(L)'
;MTNGTDSLATALADTLAFLGLDAVDAAQLLGVSPRTLRRWLEGEEIPGPAQAALRAWRELHSRHLAWKPDSIAVFENDAAQIERARQHAQEVETIIKTVEARGGPKNPWSVNMVKCLATFGPFEVGFYKLQNGGFSFSAYRRKDTSPDLERDRPYLEDAAYSISRAFSKAGASAQALRAVAQYTRLHSGVFVQDGARSLTAAERRRREQEIEAIADKLDGLADAVGGSADYAQFEALLHQLHGLGFFPTIDLVSDVAKAML
;
A
#
# COMPACT_ATOMS: atom_id res chain seq x y z
N MET A 1 34.12 21.01 -1.62
CA MET A 1 33.34 20.38 -0.54
C MET A 1 31.86 20.60 -0.84
N THR A 2 31.29 19.82 -1.77
CA THR A 2 29.93 20.05 -2.31
C THR A 2 29.09 18.76 -2.44
N ASN A 3 29.58 17.61 -1.96
CA ASN A 3 28.90 16.32 -2.18
C ASN A 3 27.77 15.99 -1.18
N GLY A 4 27.56 16.81 -0.14
CA GLY A 4 26.58 16.52 0.91
C GLY A 4 25.16 17.07 0.64
N THR A 5 25.07 18.23 -0.02
CA THR A 5 23.80 18.95 -0.25
C THR A 5 23.01 18.38 -1.42
N ASP A 6 23.71 17.93 -2.48
CA ASP A 6 23.06 17.26 -3.62
C ASP A 6 22.40 15.94 -3.19
N SER A 7 23.02 15.20 -2.26
CA SER A 7 22.46 13.93 -1.75
C SER A 7 21.17 14.12 -0.95
N LEU A 8 20.99 15.26 -0.26
CA LEU A 8 19.80 15.54 0.55
C LEU A 8 18.65 16.06 -0.31
N ALA A 9 18.94 16.91 -1.30
CA ALA A 9 17.98 17.39 -2.28
C ALA A 9 17.36 16.22 -3.08
N THR A 10 18.21 15.31 -3.57
CA THR A 10 17.75 14.10 -4.28
C THR A 10 16.92 13.20 -3.37
N ALA A 11 17.35 12.97 -2.13
CA ALA A 11 16.60 12.14 -1.18
C ALA A 11 15.21 12.74 -0.83
N LEU A 12 15.09 14.07 -0.77
CA LEU A 12 13.80 14.73 -0.59
C LEU A 12 12.90 14.55 -1.81
N ALA A 13 13.42 14.80 -3.01
CA ALA A 13 12.67 14.63 -4.25
C ALA A 13 12.15 13.20 -4.42
N ASP A 14 12.99 12.20 -4.15
CA ASP A 14 12.63 10.78 -4.17
C ASP A 14 11.56 10.45 -3.13
N THR A 15 11.62 11.09 -1.96
CA THR A 15 10.61 10.89 -0.91
C THR A 15 9.27 11.49 -1.32
N LEU A 16 9.25 12.69 -1.91
CA LEU A 16 8.00 13.29 -2.39
C LEU A 16 7.38 12.47 -3.54
N ALA A 17 8.21 12.00 -4.48
CA ALA A 17 7.79 11.13 -5.56
C ALA A 17 7.22 9.80 -5.02
N PHE A 18 7.89 9.18 -4.05
CA PHE A 18 7.41 7.95 -3.41
C PHE A 18 6.08 8.14 -2.68
N LEU A 19 5.88 9.29 -2.04
CA LEU A 19 4.64 9.64 -1.35
C LEU A 19 3.52 10.11 -2.31
N GLY A 20 3.81 10.26 -3.61
CA GLY A 20 2.89 10.81 -4.60
C GLY A 20 2.50 12.26 -4.31
N LEU A 21 3.38 13.04 -3.68
CA LEU A 21 3.13 14.43 -3.31
C LEU A 21 3.78 15.37 -4.32
N ASP A 22 3.02 16.37 -4.78
CA ASP A 22 3.64 17.52 -5.42
C ASP A 22 4.27 18.47 -4.39
N ALA A 23 5.05 19.44 -4.87
CA ALA A 23 5.75 20.39 -3.99
C ALA A 23 4.80 21.34 -3.22
N VAL A 24 3.57 21.53 -3.71
CA VAL A 24 2.60 22.43 -3.07
C VAL A 24 1.92 21.68 -1.92
N ASP A 25 1.43 20.47 -2.19
CA ASP A 25 0.84 19.55 -1.23
C ASP A 25 1.82 19.24 -0.09
N ALA A 26 3.08 18.91 -0.44
CA ALA A 26 4.11 18.63 0.54
C ALA A 26 4.40 19.84 1.44
N ALA A 27 4.43 21.05 0.89
CA ALA A 27 4.64 22.27 1.67
C ALA A 27 3.47 22.52 2.63
N GLN A 28 2.23 22.32 2.16
CA GLN A 28 1.03 22.43 2.98
C GLN A 28 1.04 21.41 4.12
N LEU A 29 1.33 20.13 3.84
CA LEU A 29 1.43 19.08 4.86
C LEU A 29 2.57 19.32 5.86
N LEU A 30 3.67 19.91 5.40
CA LEU A 30 4.81 20.28 6.24
C LEU A 30 4.57 21.58 7.02
N GLY A 31 3.48 22.31 6.76
CA GLY A 31 3.18 23.59 7.41
C GLY A 31 4.22 24.66 7.07
N VAL A 32 4.85 24.56 5.90
CA VAL A 32 5.87 25.50 5.42
C VAL A 32 5.43 26.16 4.12
N SER A 33 6.09 27.25 3.73
CA SER A 33 5.78 27.89 2.45
C SER A 33 6.29 27.04 1.27
N PRO A 34 5.63 27.06 0.09
CA PRO A 34 6.15 26.41 -1.12
C PRO A 34 7.55 26.89 -1.51
N ARG A 35 7.88 28.15 -1.19
CA ARG A 35 9.22 28.71 -1.39
C ARG A 35 10.25 28.05 -0.47
N THR A 36 9.89 27.78 0.77
CA THR A 36 10.75 27.07 1.74
C THR A 36 11.03 25.65 1.26
N LEU A 37 10.00 24.92 0.82
CA LEU A 37 10.19 23.56 0.29
C LEU A 37 11.04 23.54 -0.97
N ARG A 38 10.85 24.51 -1.88
CA ARG A 38 11.66 24.63 -3.10
C ARG A 38 13.15 24.82 -2.77
N ARG A 39 13.49 25.62 -1.76
CA ARG A 39 14.89 25.78 -1.34
C ARG A 39 15.49 24.50 -0.76
N TRP A 40 14.70 23.68 -0.06
CA TRP A 40 15.15 22.36 0.40
C TRP A 40 15.42 21.41 -0.77
N LEU A 41 14.58 21.44 -1.81
CA LEU A 41 14.82 20.72 -3.06
C LEU A 41 16.03 21.24 -3.84
N GLU A 42 16.46 22.47 -3.60
CA GLU A 42 17.68 23.08 -4.14
C GLU A 42 18.93 22.81 -3.25
N GLY A 43 18.78 22.06 -2.15
CA GLY A 43 19.89 21.63 -1.29
C GLY A 43 20.05 22.38 0.03
N GLU A 44 19.10 23.25 0.42
CA GLU A 44 19.08 23.87 1.75
C GLU A 44 18.75 22.83 2.84
N GLU A 45 19.33 23.02 4.04
CA GLU A 45 19.16 22.09 5.15
C GLU A 45 17.70 22.03 5.64
N ILE A 46 17.14 20.81 5.67
CA ILE A 46 15.78 20.56 6.14
C ILE A 46 15.80 20.54 7.68
N PRO A 47 14.95 21.31 8.39
CA PRO A 47 14.86 21.26 9.85
C PRO A 47 14.55 19.84 10.36
N GLY A 48 15.15 19.46 11.50
CA GLY A 48 14.99 18.13 12.11
C GLY A 48 13.53 17.64 12.23
N PRO A 49 12.57 18.46 12.67
CA PRO A 49 11.16 18.06 12.74
C PRO A 49 10.55 17.74 11.37
N ALA A 50 10.90 18.49 10.33
CA ALA A 50 10.43 18.23 8.96
C ALA A 50 11.08 16.96 8.39
N GLN A 51 12.36 16.72 8.66
CA GLN A 51 13.00 15.45 8.30
C GLN A 51 12.37 14.26 9.01
N ALA A 52 12.03 14.40 10.29
CA ALA A 52 11.38 13.35 11.07
C ALA A 52 9.98 13.05 10.54
N ALA A 53 9.20 14.09 10.22
CA ALA A 53 7.87 13.94 9.60
C ALA A 53 7.95 13.26 8.23
N LEU A 54 8.87 13.67 7.35
CA LEU A 54 9.07 13.05 6.03
C LEU A 54 9.47 11.58 6.14
N ARG A 55 10.37 11.24 7.07
CA ARG A 55 10.73 9.85 7.34
C ARG A 55 9.54 9.05 7.87
N ALA A 56 8.78 9.60 8.82
CA ALA A 56 7.59 8.97 9.35
C ALA A 56 6.55 8.72 8.26
N TRP A 57 6.26 9.71 7.42
CA TRP A 57 5.33 9.56 6.30
C TRP A 57 5.80 8.50 5.31
N ARG A 58 7.09 8.50 4.95
CA ARG A 58 7.66 7.48 4.06
C ARG A 58 7.48 6.07 4.64
N GLU A 59 7.77 5.90 5.93
CA GLU A 59 7.62 4.63 6.63
C GLU A 59 6.16 4.19 6.68
N LEU A 60 5.26 5.08 7.06
CA LEU A 60 3.82 4.80 7.13
C LEU A 60 3.22 4.54 5.75
N HIS A 61 3.64 5.28 4.72
CA HIS A 61 3.20 5.06 3.36
C HIS A 61 3.63 3.69 2.85
N SER A 62 4.88 3.30 3.12
CA SER A 62 5.39 1.96 2.78
C SER A 62 4.65 0.84 3.52
N ARG A 63 4.13 1.13 4.71
CA ARG A 63 3.34 0.22 5.55
C ARG A 63 1.83 0.36 5.35
N HIS A 64 1.40 1.18 4.39
CA HIS A 64 0.00 1.47 4.10
C HIS A 64 -0.78 1.86 5.35
N LEU A 65 -0.29 2.89 6.03
CA LEU A 65 -0.87 3.48 7.22
C LEU A 65 -1.32 4.91 6.96
N ALA A 66 -2.30 5.35 7.74
CA ALA A 66 -2.82 6.71 7.63
C ALA A 66 -1.78 7.75 8.05
N TRP A 67 -1.40 8.62 7.11
CA TRP A 67 -0.53 9.76 7.41
C TRP A 67 -0.91 11.04 6.66
N LYS A 68 -1.62 10.93 5.53
CA LYS A 68 -2.18 12.06 4.77
C LYS A 68 -3.61 12.33 5.23
N PRO A 69 -4.01 13.58 5.53
CA PRO A 69 -5.42 13.93 5.70
C PRO A 69 -6.15 13.66 4.38
N ASP A 70 -7.14 12.76 4.41
CA ASP A 70 -7.94 12.41 3.23
C ASP A 70 -8.60 13.67 2.66
N SER A 71 -8.16 14.08 1.48
CA SER A 71 -8.43 15.40 0.93
C SER A 71 -9.88 15.56 0.50
N ILE A 72 -10.66 16.39 1.21
CA ILE A 72 -11.45 17.51 0.64
C ILE A 72 -11.58 18.61 1.70
N ALA A 73 -10.95 19.77 1.50
CA ALA A 73 -11.22 20.98 2.28
C ALA A 73 -11.85 22.05 1.36
N VAL A 74 -13.11 22.41 1.62
CA VAL A 74 -13.86 23.47 0.92
C VAL A 74 -13.78 24.79 1.72
N PHE A 75 -12.60 25.15 2.26
CA PHE A 75 -12.36 26.24 3.24
C PHE A 75 -12.89 25.90 4.67
N GLU A 76 -12.30 26.25 5.83
CA GLU A 76 -11.17 27.12 6.24
C GLU A 76 -10.26 26.39 7.26
N ASN A 77 -8.95 26.71 7.22
CA ASN A 77 -7.92 26.47 8.23
C ASN A 77 -7.55 25.00 8.59
N ASP A 78 -7.00 24.29 7.61
CA ASP A 78 -6.50 22.90 7.71
C ASP A 78 -5.28 22.69 8.63
N ALA A 79 -4.61 23.75 9.11
CA ALA A 79 -3.34 23.62 9.84
C ALA A 79 -3.46 22.72 11.09
N ALA A 80 -4.57 22.80 11.82
CA ALA A 80 -4.81 21.99 13.01
C ALA A 80 -5.18 20.53 12.69
N GLN A 81 -5.71 20.24 11.50
CA GLN A 81 -5.95 18.86 11.05
C GLN A 81 -4.67 18.23 10.52
N ILE A 82 -3.88 18.98 9.76
CA ILE A 82 -2.57 18.57 9.24
C ILE A 82 -1.62 18.24 10.39
N GLU A 83 -1.56 19.09 11.42
CA GLU A 83 -0.70 18.84 12.58
C GLU A 83 -1.16 17.60 13.37
N ARG A 84 -2.46 17.38 13.53
CA ARG A 84 -2.99 16.15 14.15
C ARG A 84 -2.67 14.90 13.33
N ALA A 85 -2.76 14.97 12.00
CA ALA A 85 -2.38 13.87 11.13
C ALA A 85 -0.87 13.57 11.21
N ARG A 86 -0.03 14.60 11.33
CA ARG A 86 1.41 14.45 11.56
C ARG A 86 1.72 13.80 12.91
N GLN A 87 1.06 14.25 13.97
CA GLN A 87 1.21 13.65 15.30
C GLN A 87 0.75 12.20 15.30
N HIS A 88 -0.41 11.92 14.72
CA HIS A 88 -0.92 10.56 14.55
C HIS A 88 0.05 9.66 13.77
N ALA A 89 0.61 10.16 12.67
CA ALA A 89 1.63 9.46 11.90
C ALA A 89 2.84 9.07 12.78
N GLN A 90 3.40 10.03 13.53
CA GLN A 90 4.53 9.79 14.42
C GLN A 90 4.19 8.80 15.54
N GLU A 91 2.99 8.88 16.11
CA GLU A 91 2.50 7.96 17.14
C GLU A 91 2.38 6.54 16.59
N VAL A 92 1.78 6.36 15.41
CA VAL A 92 1.62 5.06 14.78
C VAL A 92 2.97 4.44 14.42
N GLU A 93 3.91 5.21 13.87
CA GLU A 93 5.26 4.74 13.59
C GLU A 93 5.98 4.30 14.88
N THR A 94 5.82 5.07 15.96
CA THR A 94 6.39 4.74 17.27
C THR A 94 5.82 3.44 17.83
N ILE A 95 4.50 3.26 17.74
CA ILE A 95 3.81 2.03 18.13
C ILE A 95 4.39 0.84 17.38
N ILE A 96 4.53 0.95 16.06
CA ILE A 96 5.01 -0.15 15.23
C ILE A 96 6.46 -0.51 15.55
N LYS A 97 7.34 0.48 15.68
CA LYS A 97 8.73 0.25 16.11
C LYS A 97 8.79 -0.42 17.47
N THR A 98 7.90 -0.06 18.39
CA THR A 98 7.81 -0.67 19.73
C THR A 98 7.37 -2.14 19.63
N VAL A 99 6.39 -2.45 18.78
CA VAL A 99 5.94 -3.83 18.53
C VAL A 99 7.05 -4.66 17.86
N GLU A 100 7.81 -4.08 16.93
CA GLU A 100 8.93 -4.76 16.27
C GLU A 100 10.09 -5.01 17.24
N ALA A 101 10.43 -4.03 18.09
CA ALA A 101 11.50 -4.15 19.07
C ALA A 101 11.28 -5.29 20.08
N ARG A 102 10.01 -5.65 20.37
CA ARG A 102 9.65 -6.79 21.23
C ARG A 102 9.60 -8.15 20.51
N GLY A 103 9.94 -8.19 19.22
CA GLY A 103 9.92 -9.40 18.39
C GLY A 103 8.60 -9.67 17.66
N GLY A 104 7.75 -8.65 17.52
CA GLY A 104 6.44 -8.75 16.88
C GLY A 104 5.26 -8.71 17.85
N PRO A 105 4.03 -8.90 17.37
CA PRO A 105 2.86 -8.78 18.21
C PRO A 105 2.82 -9.93 19.22
N LYS A 106 2.64 -9.59 20.50
CA LYS A 106 2.54 -10.62 21.56
C LYS A 106 1.26 -11.43 21.38
N ASN A 107 0.21 -10.77 20.88
CA ASN A 107 -1.08 -11.34 20.61
C ASN A 107 -1.37 -11.17 19.11
N PRO A 108 -1.32 -12.23 18.29
CA PRO A 108 -1.61 -12.11 16.87
C PRO A 108 -3.11 -11.90 16.65
N TRP A 109 -3.49 -10.72 16.17
CA TRP A 109 -4.89 -10.41 15.85
C TRP A 109 -5.26 -11.00 14.50
N SER A 110 -6.46 -11.54 14.40
CA SER A 110 -7.05 -11.96 13.13
C SER A 110 -7.74 -10.76 12.47
N VAL A 111 -7.29 -10.39 11.28
CA VAL A 111 -7.77 -9.18 10.58
C VAL A 111 -8.66 -9.56 9.41
N ASN A 112 -9.89 -9.07 9.42
CA ASN A 112 -10.82 -9.18 8.32
C ASN A 112 -10.90 -7.86 7.55
N MET A 113 -10.25 -7.81 6.39
CA MET A 113 -10.19 -6.64 5.52
C MET A 113 -11.53 -6.33 4.83
N VAL A 114 -12.45 -7.29 4.72
CA VAL A 114 -13.79 -7.08 4.14
C VAL A 114 -14.71 -6.39 5.15
N LYS A 115 -14.73 -6.91 6.39
CA LYS A 115 -15.55 -6.39 7.48
C LYS A 115 -14.93 -5.19 8.20
N CYS A 116 -13.69 -4.86 7.83
CA CYS A 116 -12.84 -3.87 8.50
C CYS A 116 -12.82 -4.07 10.02
N LEU A 117 -12.55 -5.31 10.44
CA LEU A 117 -12.59 -5.74 11.84
C LEU A 117 -11.36 -6.59 12.15
N ALA A 118 -10.67 -6.29 13.25
CA ALA A 118 -9.65 -7.12 13.84
C ALA A 118 -10.14 -7.71 15.16
N THR A 119 -9.83 -8.97 15.43
CA THR A 119 -10.21 -9.65 16.68
C THR A 119 -9.06 -10.43 17.29
N PHE A 120 -9.05 -10.50 18.62
CA PHE A 120 -8.15 -11.35 19.40
C PHE A 120 -8.87 -11.76 20.69
N GLY A 121 -9.21 -13.03 20.88
CA GLY A 121 -9.95 -13.48 22.07
C GLY A 121 -11.22 -12.64 22.33
N PRO A 122 -11.37 -11.99 23.51
CA PRO A 122 -12.53 -11.14 23.81
C PRO A 122 -12.46 -9.73 23.19
N PHE A 123 -11.35 -9.38 22.53
CA PHE A 123 -11.06 -8.06 22.01
C PHE A 123 -11.50 -7.91 20.54
N GLU A 124 -12.11 -6.78 20.22
CA GLU A 124 -12.55 -6.42 18.87
C GLU A 124 -12.22 -4.96 18.58
N VAL A 125 -11.57 -4.70 17.44
CA VAL A 125 -11.24 -3.35 16.95
C VAL A 125 -11.74 -3.22 15.52
N GLY A 126 -12.67 -2.30 15.29
CA GLY A 126 -13.05 -1.87 13.96
C GLY A 126 -12.05 -0.85 13.39
N PHE A 127 -11.97 -0.78 12.07
CA PHE A 127 -11.18 0.25 11.37
C PHE A 127 -11.87 0.74 10.10
N TYR A 128 -11.39 1.85 9.54
CA TYR A 128 -11.75 2.37 8.24
C TYR A 128 -10.58 2.23 7.27
N LYS A 129 -10.86 1.93 6.00
CA LYS A 129 -9.88 2.05 4.91
C LYS A 129 -9.85 3.50 4.44
N LEU A 130 -8.66 4.09 4.37
CA LEU A 130 -8.48 5.45 3.91
C LEU A 130 -8.13 5.47 2.42
N GLN A 131 -8.36 6.60 1.76
CA GLN A 131 -8.09 6.74 0.32
C GLN A 131 -6.59 6.68 0.01
N ASN A 132 -5.76 7.09 0.96
CA ASN A 132 -4.30 7.02 0.87
C ASN A 132 -3.73 5.60 1.00
N GLY A 133 -4.57 4.56 0.99
CA GLY A 133 -4.20 3.16 1.19
C GLY A 133 -4.02 2.77 2.65
N GLY A 134 -4.20 3.70 3.59
CA GLY A 134 -4.06 3.52 5.03
C GLY A 134 -5.28 2.96 5.75
N PHE A 135 -5.19 2.93 7.09
CA PHE A 135 -6.34 2.71 7.95
C PHE A 135 -6.33 3.59 9.19
N SER A 136 -7.52 3.79 9.77
CA SER A 136 -7.71 4.39 11.09
C SER A 136 -8.62 3.51 11.92
N PHE A 137 -8.37 3.40 13.23
CA PHE A 137 -9.31 2.75 14.15
C PHE A 137 -10.66 3.48 14.15
N SER A 138 -11.74 2.71 14.32
CA SER A 138 -13.12 3.23 14.37
C SER A 138 -13.76 3.00 15.73
N ALA A 139 -13.82 1.76 16.19
CA ALA A 139 -14.45 1.39 17.47
C ALA A 139 -13.67 0.27 18.14
N TYR A 140 -13.54 0.36 19.47
CA TYR A 140 -12.93 -0.67 20.29
C TYR A 140 -13.93 -1.25 21.28
N ARG A 141 -13.97 -2.58 21.38
CA ARG A 141 -14.82 -3.31 22.31
C ARG A 141 -14.10 -4.49 22.93
N ARG A 142 -14.49 -4.81 24.16
CA ARG A 142 -14.19 -6.05 24.86
C ARG A 142 -15.48 -6.78 25.27
N LYS A 143 -15.44 -8.11 25.28
CA LYS A 143 -16.58 -8.97 25.69
C LYS A 143 -16.49 -9.46 27.13
N ASP A 144 -15.31 -9.41 27.74
CA ASP A 144 -15.02 -9.92 29.08
C ASP A 144 -15.15 -8.86 30.17
N THR A 145 -14.89 -7.59 29.84
CA THR A 145 -15.00 -6.47 30.77
C THR A 145 -15.22 -5.15 30.03
N SER A 146 -15.44 -4.07 30.77
CA SER A 146 -15.50 -2.71 30.22
C SER A 146 -14.13 -2.34 29.60
N PRO A 147 -14.13 -1.78 28.38
CA PRO A 147 -12.90 -1.36 27.71
C PRO A 147 -12.25 -0.20 28.48
N ASP A 148 -10.92 -0.25 28.58
CA ASP A 148 -10.10 0.77 29.23
C ASP A 148 -8.89 1.04 28.35
N LEU A 149 -8.83 2.21 27.72
CA LEU A 149 -7.82 2.52 26.70
C LEU A 149 -6.38 2.55 27.25
N GLU A 150 -6.19 2.90 28.52
CA GLU A 150 -4.86 2.93 29.12
C GLU A 150 -4.39 1.53 29.49
N ARG A 151 -5.26 0.75 30.15
CA ARG A 151 -4.96 -0.65 30.47
C ARG A 151 -4.79 -1.50 29.21
N ASP A 152 -5.59 -1.22 28.19
CA ASP A 152 -5.70 -2.05 26.99
C ASP A 152 -4.75 -1.61 25.86
N ARG A 153 -4.00 -0.53 26.07
CA ARG A 153 -3.02 0.04 25.12
C ARG A 153 -2.12 -1.03 24.47
N PRO A 154 -1.49 -1.98 25.21
CA PRO A 154 -0.62 -2.98 24.57
C PRO A 154 -1.35 -3.88 23.55
N TYR A 155 -2.65 -4.15 23.77
CA TYR A 155 -3.47 -4.93 22.85
C TYR A 155 -3.86 -4.13 21.61
N LEU A 156 -4.14 -2.83 21.77
CA LEU A 156 -4.42 -1.93 20.66
C LEU A 156 -3.20 -1.71 19.78
N GLU A 157 -1.99 -1.67 20.36
CA GLU A 157 -0.73 -1.65 19.61
C GLU A 157 -0.52 -2.92 18.79
N ASP A 158 -0.76 -4.11 19.39
CA ASP A 158 -0.74 -5.39 18.67
C ASP A 158 -1.77 -5.42 17.53
N ALA A 159 -2.96 -4.82 17.74
CA ALA A 159 -4.00 -4.71 16.73
C ALA A 159 -3.55 -3.81 15.56
N ALA A 160 -2.99 -2.64 15.87
CA ALA A 160 -2.49 -1.70 14.86
C ALA A 160 -1.42 -2.36 13.99
N TYR A 161 -0.47 -3.06 14.62
CA TYR A 161 0.56 -3.80 13.91
C TYR A 161 -0.04 -4.87 12.99
N SER A 162 -0.98 -5.67 13.50
CA SER A 162 -1.59 -6.77 12.74
C SER A 162 -2.41 -6.25 11.55
N ILE A 163 -3.15 -5.14 11.74
CA ILE A 163 -3.90 -4.49 10.66
C ILE A 163 -2.93 -3.91 9.62
N SER A 164 -1.87 -3.22 10.04
CA SER A 164 -0.83 -2.72 9.12
C SER A 164 -0.26 -3.84 8.26
N ARG A 165 0.10 -4.97 8.87
CA ARG A 165 0.60 -6.13 8.14
C ARG A 165 -0.41 -6.67 7.12
N ALA A 166 -1.71 -6.68 7.46
CA ALA A 166 -2.76 -7.09 6.54
C ALA A 166 -2.89 -6.13 5.34
N PHE A 167 -2.77 -4.81 5.57
CA PHE A 167 -2.73 -3.81 4.50
C PHE A 167 -1.47 -3.95 3.63
N SER A 168 -0.28 -4.11 4.22
CA SER A 168 0.97 -4.39 3.49
C SER A 168 0.86 -5.63 2.61
N LYS A 169 0.32 -6.74 3.14
CA LYS A 169 0.10 -7.97 2.36
C LYS A 169 -0.87 -7.74 1.19
N ALA A 170 -1.96 -7.02 1.44
CA ALA A 170 -2.93 -6.65 0.40
C ALA A 170 -2.29 -5.77 -0.69
N GLY A 171 -1.52 -4.75 -0.31
CA GLY A 171 -0.80 -3.89 -1.25
C GLY A 171 0.19 -4.67 -2.12
N ALA A 172 1.02 -5.52 -1.51
CA ALA A 172 1.97 -6.37 -2.22
C ALA A 172 1.27 -7.33 -3.19
N SER A 173 0.14 -7.94 -2.77
CA SER A 173 -0.66 -8.82 -3.63
C SER A 173 -1.21 -8.09 -4.84
N ALA A 174 -1.80 -6.90 -4.64
CA ALA A 174 -2.32 -6.08 -5.73
C ALA A 174 -1.20 -5.66 -6.69
N GLN A 175 -0.03 -5.28 -6.17
CA GLN A 175 1.11 -4.91 -7.01
C GLN A 175 1.63 -6.09 -7.83
N ALA A 176 1.76 -7.27 -7.24
CA ALA A 176 2.20 -8.48 -7.94
C ALA A 176 1.22 -8.86 -9.07
N LEU A 177 -0.09 -8.79 -8.82
CA LEU A 177 -1.12 -9.04 -9.83
C LEU A 177 -1.03 -8.02 -10.99
N ARG A 178 -0.87 -6.73 -10.68
CA ARG A 178 -0.69 -5.68 -11.71
C ARG A 178 0.58 -5.88 -12.52
N ALA A 179 1.66 -6.36 -11.91
CA ALA A 179 2.90 -6.68 -12.62
C ALA A 179 2.68 -7.80 -13.66
N VAL A 180 1.94 -8.85 -13.30
CA VAL A 180 1.54 -9.91 -14.26
C VAL A 180 0.65 -9.34 -15.36
N ALA A 181 -0.35 -8.51 -15.02
CA ALA A 181 -1.24 -7.88 -15.98
C ALA A 181 -0.46 -7.02 -16.99
N GLN A 182 0.43 -6.16 -16.50
CA GLN A 182 1.28 -5.31 -17.34
C GLN A 182 2.18 -6.14 -18.27
N TYR A 183 2.85 -7.17 -17.74
CA TYR A 183 3.66 -8.08 -18.54
C TYR A 183 2.82 -8.76 -19.63
N THR A 184 1.63 -9.24 -19.25
CA THR A 184 0.71 -9.93 -20.16
C THR A 184 0.30 -9.04 -21.33
N ARG A 185 0.00 -7.76 -21.08
CA ARG A 185 -0.31 -6.79 -22.15
C ARG A 185 0.89 -6.51 -23.05
N LEU A 186 2.08 -6.31 -22.47
CA LEU A 186 3.28 -5.99 -23.23
C LEU A 186 3.71 -7.13 -24.17
N HIS A 187 3.39 -8.37 -23.80
CA HIS A 187 3.83 -9.57 -24.52
C HIS A 187 2.67 -10.34 -25.19
N SER A 188 1.47 -9.76 -25.27
CA SER A 188 0.24 -10.42 -25.79
C SER A 188 0.38 -10.98 -27.20
N GLY A 189 1.24 -10.40 -28.04
CA GLY A 189 1.54 -10.86 -29.39
C GLY A 189 2.48 -12.08 -29.49
N VAL A 190 3.03 -12.56 -28.37
CA VAL A 190 4.01 -13.65 -28.27
C VAL A 190 3.40 -14.83 -27.50
N PHE A 191 3.05 -15.90 -28.21
CA PHE A 191 2.47 -17.10 -27.63
C PHE A 191 2.85 -18.35 -28.42
N VAL A 192 2.84 -19.49 -27.74
CA VAL A 192 3.12 -20.80 -28.33
C VAL A 192 1.95 -21.22 -29.23
N GLN A 193 2.29 -21.74 -30.41
CA GLN A 193 1.34 -22.35 -31.33
C GLN A 193 1.57 -23.85 -31.34
N ASP A 194 0.49 -24.61 -31.20
CA ASP A 194 0.52 -26.05 -31.36
C ASP A 194 -0.07 -26.43 -32.73
N GLY A 195 0.57 -27.39 -33.40
CA GLY A 195 0.16 -27.90 -34.71
C GLY A 195 0.83 -27.26 -35.93
N ALA A 196 0.68 -27.94 -37.08
CA ALA A 196 1.36 -27.60 -38.34
C ALA A 196 0.77 -26.37 -39.07
N ARG A 197 -0.41 -25.89 -38.67
CA ARG A 197 -1.09 -24.76 -39.32
C ARG A 197 -0.73 -23.45 -38.64
N SER A 198 -0.14 -22.53 -39.39
CA SER A 198 0.02 -21.15 -38.96
C SER A 198 -1.32 -20.44 -38.83
N LEU A 199 -1.48 -19.63 -37.78
CA LEU A 199 -2.66 -18.79 -37.60
C LEU A 199 -2.73 -17.71 -38.69
N THR A 200 -3.93 -17.42 -39.14
CA THR A 200 -4.20 -16.23 -39.94
C THR A 200 -4.00 -14.95 -39.11
N ALA A 201 -3.82 -13.81 -39.76
CA ALA A 201 -3.68 -12.53 -39.06
C ALA A 201 -4.90 -12.22 -38.17
N ALA A 202 -6.12 -12.59 -38.62
CA ALA A 202 -7.34 -12.41 -37.85
C ALA A 202 -7.38 -13.31 -36.60
N GLU A 203 -6.99 -14.58 -36.74
CA GLU A 203 -6.90 -15.52 -35.60
C GLU A 203 -5.83 -15.10 -34.59
N ARG A 204 -4.67 -14.61 -35.08
CA ARG A 204 -3.61 -14.06 -34.23
C ARG A 204 -4.09 -12.86 -33.44
N ARG A 205 -4.74 -11.90 -34.11
CA ARG A 205 -5.28 -10.69 -33.45
C ARG A 205 -6.36 -11.03 -32.43
N ARG A 206 -7.23 -12.01 -32.72
CA ARG A 206 -8.22 -12.49 -31.77
C ARG A 206 -7.57 -13.08 -30.52
N ARG A 207 -6.53 -13.90 -30.69
CA ARG A 207 -5.80 -14.49 -29.56
C ARG A 207 -5.10 -13.44 -28.71
N GLU A 208 -4.47 -12.47 -29.34
CA GLU A 208 -3.87 -11.29 -28.67
C GLU A 208 -4.92 -10.56 -27.82
N GLN A 209 -6.10 -10.29 -28.37
CA GLN A 209 -7.22 -9.69 -27.63
C GLN A 209 -7.72 -10.56 -26.47
N GLU A 210 -7.76 -11.88 -26.62
CA GLU A 210 -8.14 -12.80 -25.55
C GLU A 210 -7.12 -12.79 -24.40
N ILE A 211 -5.82 -12.67 -24.71
CA ILE A 211 -4.74 -12.52 -23.72
C ILE A 211 -4.84 -11.16 -23.00
N GLU A 212 -5.07 -10.07 -23.74
CA GLU A 212 -5.27 -8.74 -23.16
C GLU A 212 -6.50 -8.67 -22.25
N ALA A 213 -7.60 -9.33 -22.64
CA ALA A 213 -8.80 -9.42 -21.79
C ALA A 213 -8.53 -10.16 -20.47
N ILE A 214 -7.58 -11.10 -20.43
CA ILE A 214 -7.16 -11.73 -19.17
C ILE A 214 -6.30 -10.77 -18.35
N ALA A 215 -5.47 -9.94 -18.96
CA ALA A 215 -4.75 -8.89 -18.25
C ALA A 215 -5.72 -7.90 -17.57
N ASP A 216 -6.82 -7.53 -18.22
CA ASP A 216 -7.86 -6.70 -17.60
C ASP A 216 -8.53 -7.39 -16.40
N LYS A 217 -8.74 -8.71 -16.48
CA LYS A 217 -9.24 -9.50 -15.35
C LYS A 217 -8.22 -9.57 -14.19
N LEU A 218 -6.92 -9.62 -14.49
CA LEU A 218 -5.87 -9.57 -13.47
C LEU A 218 -5.84 -8.22 -12.75
N ASP A 219 -6.04 -7.10 -13.46
CA ASP A 219 -6.19 -5.78 -12.83
C ASP A 219 -7.47 -5.71 -11.98
N GLY A 220 -8.60 -6.23 -12.48
CA GLY A 220 -9.83 -6.32 -11.69
C GLY A 220 -9.65 -7.18 -10.43
N LEU A 221 -8.86 -8.26 -10.52
CA LEU A 221 -8.51 -9.07 -9.36
C LEU A 221 -7.62 -8.30 -8.38
N ALA A 222 -6.66 -7.51 -8.89
CA ALA A 222 -5.81 -6.65 -8.06
C ALA A 222 -6.63 -5.60 -7.29
N ASP A 223 -7.65 -5.03 -7.93
CA ASP A 223 -8.57 -4.06 -7.30
C ASP A 223 -9.47 -4.71 -6.24
N ALA A 224 -9.75 -6.01 -6.36
CA ALA A 224 -10.53 -6.78 -5.41
C ALA A 224 -9.73 -7.29 -4.20
N VAL A 225 -8.41 -7.02 -4.13
CA VAL A 225 -7.55 -7.44 -3.01
C VAL A 225 -7.94 -6.75 -1.71
N GLY A 226 -7.92 -7.52 -0.61
CA GLY A 226 -8.48 -7.09 0.68
C GLY A 226 -10.01 -7.09 0.71
N GLY A 227 -10.63 -7.64 -0.34
CA GLY A 227 -12.05 -7.88 -0.51
C GLY A 227 -12.30 -9.38 -0.77
N SER A 228 -12.67 -9.68 -2.00
CA SER A 228 -13.04 -11.02 -2.47
C SER A 228 -11.95 -11.72 -3.30
N ALA A 229 -10.80 -11.07 -3.52
CA ALA A 229 -9.70 -11.68 -4.26
C ALA A 229 -9.07 -12.83 -3.48
N ASP A 230 -8.87 -13.95 -4.15
CA ASP A 230 -8.10 -15.09 -3.63
C ASP A 230 -7.11 -15.64 -4.66
N TYR A 231 -6.19 -16.47 -4.18
CA TYR A 231 -5.14 -17.05 -5.03
C TYR A 231 -5.70 -18.05 -6.06
N ALA A 232 -6.81 -18.72 -5.76
CA ALA A 232 -7.43 -19.67 -6.69
C ALA A 232 -8.01 -18.96 -7.92
N GLN A 233 -8.54 -17.74 -7.76
CA GLN A 233 -8.95 -16.88 -8.87
C GLN A 233 -7.78 -16.51 -9.77
N PHE A 234 -6.61 -16.20 -9.18
CA PHE A 234 -5.38 -15.96 -9.95
C PHE A 234 -4.95 -17.22 -10.72
N GLU A 235 -4.91 -18.39 -10.07
CA GLU A 235 -4.57 -19.66 -10.74
C GLU A 235 -5.51 -19.98 -11.90
N ALA A 236 -6.80 -19.69 -11.76
CA ALA A 236 -7.78 -19.88 -12.83
C ALA A 236 -7.51 -18.96 -14.04
N LEU A 237 -7.04 -17.73 -13.82
CA LEU A 237 -6.63 -16.81 -14.88
C LEU A 237 -5.31 -17.25 -15.51
N LEU A 238 -4.35 -17.73 -14.71
CA LEU A 238 -3.09 -18.29 -15.20
C LEU A 238 -3.32 -19.53 -16.08
N HIS A 239 -4.24 -20.41 -15.69
CA HIS A 239 -4.64 -21.56 -16.51
C HIS A 239 -5.28 -21.14 -17.85
N GLN A 240 -6.06 -20.06 -17.86
CA GLN A 240 -6.61 -19.51 -19.11
C GLN A 240 -5.49 -18.99 -20.02
N LEU A 241 -4.48 -18.29 -19.49
CA LEU A 241 -3.31 -17.84 -20.25
C LEU A 241 -2.55 -19.02 -20.85
N HIS A 242 -2.28 -20.06 -20.05
CA HIS A 242 -1.61 -21.28 -20.53
C HIS A 242 -2.42 -21.96 -21.65
N GLY A 243 -3.75 -21.99 -21.54
CA GLY A 243 -4.64 -22.51 -22.59
C GLY A 243 -4.58 -21.72 -23.90
N LEU A 244 -4.20 -20.45 -23.85
CA LEU A 244 -3.93 -19.60 -25.03
C LEU A 244 -2.49 -19.70 -25.53
N GLY A 245 -1.65 -20.52 -24.90
CA GLY A 245 -0.23 -20.65 -25.22
C GLY A 245 0.63 -19.51 -24.69
N PHE A 246 0.11 -18.67 -23.79
CA PHE A 246 0.85 -17.58 -23.15
C PHE A 246 1.34 -18.01 -21.78
N PHE A 247 2.63 -17.81 -21.50
CA PHE A 247 3.28 -18.20 -20.26
C PHE A 247 4.01 -16.99 -19.66
N PRO A 248 3.44 -16.35 -18.61
CA PRO A 248 4.16 -15.34 -17.84
C PRO A 248 5.47 -15.90 -17.26
N THR A 249 6.43 -15.03 -16.95
CA THR A 249 7.69 -15.50 -16.35
C THR A 249 7.44 -16.15 -15.00
N ILE A 250 8.26 -17.16 -14.68
CA ILE A 250 8.13 -17.91 -13.42
C ILE A 250 8.30 -17.01 -12.20
N ASP A 251 9.13 -15.97 -12.31
CA ASP A 251 9.36 -15.00 -11.24
C ASP A 251 8.09 -14.19 -10.93
N LEU A 252 7.37 -13.72 -11.96
CA LEU A 252 6.12 -12.98 -11.78
C LEU A 252 5.04 -13.85 -11.12
N VAL A 253 4.91 -15.11 -11.55
CA VAL A 253 3.96 -16.06 -10.94
C VAL A 253 4.35 -16.37 -9.49
N SER A 254 5.65 -16.55 -9.23
CA SER A 254 6.18 -16.80 -7.89
C SER A 254 5.92 -15.62 -6.95
N ASP A 255 6.05 -14.39 -7.42
CA ASP A 255 5.83 -13.20 -6.61
C ASP A 255 4.35 -13.02 -6.23
N VAL A 256 3.41 -13.37 -7.11
CA VAL A 256 1.98 -13.43 -6.75
C VAL A 256 1.73 -14.48 -5.67
N ALA A 257 2.30 -15.68 -5.81
CA ALA A 257 2.14 -16.74 -4.81
C ALA A 257 2.70 -16.33 -3.44
N LYS A 258 3.89 -15.71 -3.39
CA LYS A 258 4.49 -15.20 -2.15
C LYS A 258 3.66 -14.09 -1.50
N ALA A 259 3.01 -13.25 -2.30
CA ALA A 259 2.25 -12.11 -1.81
C ALA A 259 0.87 -12.52 -1.27
N MET A 260 0.21 -13.50 -1.90
CA MET A 260 -1.17 -13.88 -1.57
C MET A 260 -1.25 -15.00 -0.52
N LEU A 261 -0.28 -15.93 -0.49
CA LEU A 261 -0.25 -17.04 0.48
C LEU A 261 0.36 -16.61 1.82
#